data_AF-A0A0K1E944-F1
#
_entry.id   AF-A0A0K1E944-F1
#
_cell.length_a   1.000
_cell.length_b   1.000
_cell.length_c   1.000
_cell.angle_alpha   90.00
_cell.angle_beta   90.00
_cell.angle_gamma   90.00
#
_symmetry.space_group_name_H-M   'P 1'
#
loop_
_entity.id
_entity.type
_entity.pdbx_description
1 polymer ?
#
loop_
_entity_poly.entity_id
_entity_poly.type
_entity_poly.pdbx_seq_one_letter_code
_entity_poly.pdbx_strand_id
1 'polypeptide(L)'
;MNPFREPPGVELGPLAVGLDQAARRALEALPSGGRLLEPSSRRASHTLGALGSLCLTLILASAIAARAAGWTPRSPLGAAVVVVFVIAGGLALAAILRALDAPRVQHTLRGDLVGRAARRVLHHTAVLARRAERRPGSFNQHATSSLQTCLHQFSDPAIATWIPDDVRGRAELLLARALATNAGPHWAQDPSLRALILAHLEAAAAHLDHPEPAQADLRRLLPPPDSELPASPVPAPAALTARQPPDDTAAAEEAAAAEEAAATEEAAATEEALAESNPPTDHVPLRR
;
A
#
# COMPACT_ATOMS: atom_id res chain seq x y z
N MET A 1 -9.78 -48.45 15.18
CA MET A 1 -10.34 -47.22 14.58
C MET A 1 -9.80 -46.06 15.39
N ASN A 2 -8.97 -45.20 14.80
CA ASN A 2 -8.30 -44.11 15.51
C ASN A 2 -9.24 -42.88 15.54
N PRO A 3 -9.70 -42.39 16.71
CA PRO A 3 -10.64 -41.27 16.80
C PRO A 3 -9.97 -39.90 16.56
N PHE A 4 -8.64 -39.85 16.47
CA PHE A 4 -7.87 -38.66 16.16
C PHE A 4 -7.60 -38.57 14.66
N ARG A 5 -8.62 -38.18 13.87
CA ARG A 5 -8.34 -37.63 12.55
C ARG A 5 -7.76 -36.25 12.76
N GLU A 6 -6.45 -36.10 12.54
CA GLU A 6 -5.86 -34.78 12.36
C GLU A 6 -6.70 -34.03 11.31
N PRO A 7 -7.22 -32.84 11.64
CA PRO A 7 -8.00 -32.08 10.69
C PRO A 7 -7.13 -31.76 9.48
N PRO A 8 -7.67 -31.79 8.26
CA PRO A 8 -6.90 -31.48 7.07
C PRO A 8 -6.34 -30.06 7.20
N GLY A 9 -5.01 -29.92 7.23
CA GLY A 9 -4.36 -28.62 7.30
C GLY A 9 -4.74 -27.79 6.08
N VAL A 10 -5.18 -26.55 6.30
CA VAL A 10 -5.44 -25.62 5.20
C VAL A 10 -4.12 -24.99 4.78
N GLU A 11 -3.64 -25.36 3.60
CA GLU A 11 -2.43 -24.79 3.01
C GLU A 11 -2.80 -23.65 2.04
N LEU A 12 -2.19 -22.49 2.28
CA LEU A 12 -2.29 -21.33 1.38
C LEU A 12 -1.29 -21.49 0.23
N GLY A 13 -1.38 -20.60 -0.78
CA GLY A 13 -0.42 -20.59 -1.89
C GLY A 13 1.05 -20.39 -1.46
N PRO A 14 2.00 -20.51 -2.40
CA PRO A 14 3.43 -20.42 -2.12
C PRO A 14 3.84 -19.02 -1.62
N LEU A 15 4.95 -18.92 -0.88
CA LEU A 15 5.51 -17.64 -0.45
C LEU A 15 6.07 -16.81 -1.62
N ALA A 16 6.28 -17.41 -2.80
CA ALA A 16 6.68 -16.71 -4.01
C ALA A 16 5.51 -15.92 -4.61
N VAL A 17 5.33 -14.67 -4.15
CA VAL A 17 4.25 -13.76 -4.58
C VAL A 17 4.71 -12.72 -5.61
N GLY A 18 5.98 -12.76 -6.03
CA GLY A 18 6.55 -11.78 -6.98
C GLY A 18 6.81 -10.39 -6.36
N LEU A 19 6.94 -10.31 -5.04
CA LEU A 19 7.16 -9.06 -4.32
C LEU A 19 8.55 -8.46 -4.60
N ASP A 20 9.61 -9.28 -4.80
CA ASP A 20 10.96 -8.79 -5.14
C ASP A 20 10.92 -8.01 -6.47
N GLN A 21 10.29 -8.57 -7.50
CA GLN A 21 10.19 -7.91 -8.81
C GLN A 21 9.32 -6.63 -8.75
N ALA A 22 8.22 -6.64 -8.00
CA ALA A 22 7.38 -5.46 -7.81
C ALA A 22 8.14 -4.35 -7.05
N ALA A 23 8.84 -4.69 -5.98
CA ALA A 23 9.63 -3.76 -5.19
C ALA A 23 10.80 -3.17 -6.00
N ARG A 24 11.50 -3.97 -6.81
CA ARG A 24 12.54 -3.49 -7.73
C ARG A 24 12.02 -2.49 -8.77
N ARG A 25 10.89 -2.81 -9.42
CA ARG A 25 10.23 -1.88 -10.35
C ARG A 25 9.84 -0.57 -9.66
N ALA A 26 9.35 -0.65 -8.42
CA ALA A 26 9.03 0.54 -7.62
C ALA A 26 10.30 1.35 -7.26
N LEU A 27 11.41 0.69 -6.92
CA LEU A 27 12.69 1.35 -6.64
C LEU A 27 13.27 2.09 -7.86
N GLU A 28 13.11 1.52 -9.05
CA GLU A 28 13.50 2.13 -10.32
C GLU A 28 12.62 3.34 -10.67
N ALA A 29 11.33 3.27 -10.33
CA ALA A 29 10.38 4.37 -10.53
C ALA A 29 10.55 5.51 -9.50
N LEU A 30 11.23 5.27 -8.38
CA LEU A 30 11.47 6.31 -7.39
C LEU A 30 12.47 7.34 -7.91
N PRO A 31 12.19 8.64 -7.74
CA PRO A 31 13.14 9.70 -8.12
C PRO A 31 14.45 9.58 -7.33
N SER A 32 15.58 9.68 -8.01
CA SER A 32 16.93 9.62 -7.44
C SER A 32 17.50 11.03 -7.26
N GLY A 33 17.19 11.66 -6.12
CA GLY A 33 17.71 12.98 -5.72
C GLY A 33 16.84 14.18 -6.14
N GLY A 34 16.92 15.25 -5.34
CA GLY A 34 16.27 16.54 -5.61
C GLY A 34 15.13 16.90 -4.66
N ARG A 35 14.54 18.09 -4.83
CA ARG A 35 13.33 18.48 -4.09
C ARG A 35 12.14 17.71 -4.65
N LEU A 36 11.63 16.76 -3.88
CA LEU A 36 10.38 16.10 -4.24
C LEU A 36 9.24 17.07 -3.97
N LEU A 37 8.40 17.24 -4.98
CA LEU A 37 7.07 17.80 -4.78
C LEU A 37 6.30 16.78 -3.96
N GLU A 38 5.77 17.22 -2.82
CA GLU A 38 4.85 16.40 -2.06
C GLU A 38 3.77 15.91 -3.03
N PRO A 39 3.59 14.59 -3.21
CA PRO A 39 2.62 14.06 -4.14
C PRO A 39 1.27 14.56 -3.67
N SER A 40 0.68 15.47 -4.45
CA SER A 40 -0.58 16.09 -4.11
C SER A 40 -1.57 14.97 -3.84
N SER A 41 -2.10 14.93 -2.62
CA SER A 41 -3.04 13.91 -2.16
C SER A 41 -4.18 13.77 -3.17
N ARG A 42 -4.07 12.80 -4.09
CA ARG A 42 -5.06 12.54 -5.15
C ARG A 42 -6.46 12.30 -4.57
N ARG A 43 -6.55 11.91 -3.30
CA ARG A 43 -7.82 11.68 -2.58
C ARG A 43 -8.68 12.93 -2.35
N ALA A 44 -8.11 14.14 -2.36
CA ALA A 44 -8.91 15.37 -2.20
C ALA A 44 -9.64 15.80 -3.49
N SER A 45 -9.31 15.22 -4.64
CA SER A 45 -9.89 15.60 -5.93
C SER A 45 -11.33 15.10 -6.13
N HIS A 46 -11.69 13.95 -5.53
CA HIS A 46 -13.02 13.36 -5.72
C HIS A 46 -14.13 14.05 -4.92
N THR A 47 -13.86 14.53 -3.70
CA THR A 47 -14.87 15.19 -2.86
C THR A 47 -15.16 16.62 -3.34
N LEU A 48 -14.14 17.34 -3.79
CA LEU A 48 -14.29 18.69 -4.36
C LEU A 48 -14.92 18.66 -5.76
N GLY A 49 -14.57 17.67 -6.60
CA GLY A 49 -15.24 17.45 -7.89
C GLY A 49 -16.72 17.08 -7.73
N ALA A 50 -17.04 16.24 -6.73
CA ALA A 50 -18.42 15.89 -6.39
C ALA A 50 -19.21 17.13 -5.93
N LEU A 51 -18.62 18.01 -5.14
CA LEU A 51 -19.29 19.24 -4.67
C LEU A 51 -19.56 20.23 -5.82
N GLY A 52 -18.60 20.37 -6.75
CA GLY A 52 -18.77 21.19 -7.96
C GLY A 52 -19.88 20.65 -8.88
N SER A 53 -19.92 19.34 -9.09
CA SER A 53 -20.99 18.66 -9.81
C SER A 53 -22.37 18.87 -9.15
N LEU A 54 -22.43 18.78 -7.82
CA LEU A 54 -23.68 18.93 -7.06
C LEU A 54 -24.25 20.34 -7.20
N CYS A 55 -23.40 21.37 -7.14
CA CYS A 55 -23.79 22.76 -7.40
C CYS A 55 -24.35 22.97 -8.82
N LEU A 56 -23.69 22.40 -9.85
CA LEU A 56 -24.19 22.48 -11.23
C LEU A 56 -25.55 21.79 -11.39
N THR A 57 -25.74 20.62 -10.77
CA THR A 57 -27.04 19.92 -10.80
C THR A 57 -28.15 20.69 -10.10
N LEU A 58 -27.86 21.39 -8.98
CA LEU A 58 -28.84 22.22 -8.29
C LEU A 58 -29.27 23.44 -9.12
N ILE A 59 -28.32 24.10 -9.79
CA ILE A 59 -28.62 25.23 -10.68
C ILE A 59 -29.44 24.75 -11.89
N LEU A 60 -29.08 23.62 -12.49
CA LEU A 60 -29.82 23.06 -13.62
C LEU A 60 -31.24 22.61 -13.22
N ALA A 61 -31.38 21.95 -12.07
CA ALA A 61 -32.67 21.50 -11.54
C ALA A 61 -33.60 22.69 -11.22
N SER A 62 -33.07 23.76 -10.64
CA SER A 62 -33.85 24.98 -10.36
C SER A 62 -34.28 25.71 -11.63
N ALA A 63 -33.43 25.75 -12.68
CA ALA A 63 -33.79 26.28 -13.99
C ALA A 63 -34.89 25.46 -14.68
N ILE A 64 -34.83 24.13 -14.60
CA ILE A 64 -35.87 23.23 -15.13
C ILE A 64 -37.18 23.40 -14.37
N ALA A 65 -37.15 23.45 -13.04
CA ALA A 65 -38.33 23.66 -12.21
C ALA A 65 -39.00 25.02 -12.50
N ALA A 66 -38.22 26.09 -12.66
CA ALA A 66 -38.72 27.41 -13.04
C ALA A 66 -39.38 27.40 -14.44
N ARG A 67 -38.79 26.68 -15.39
CA ARG A 67 -39.36 26.51 -16.74
C ARG A 67 -40.63 25.66 -16.74
N ALA A 68 -40.66 24.58 -15.97
CA ALA A 68 -41.82 23.69 -15.83
C ALA A 68 -43.00 24.40 -15.14
N ALA A 69 -42.71 25.31 -14.19
CA ALA A 69 -43.72 26.15 -13.54
C ALA A 69 -44.26 27.29 -14.45
N GLY A 70 -43.79 27.37 -15.71
CA GLY A 70 -44.20 28.43 -16.64
C GLY A 70 -43.83 29.83 -16.16
N TRP A 71 -42.76 29.94 -15.36
CA TRP A 71 -42.40 31.20 -14.72
C TRP A 71 -41.85 32.18 -15.76
N THR A 72 -42.65 33.19 -16.10
CA THR A 72 -42.23 34.36 -16.87
C THR A 72 -42.06 35.53 -15.91
N PRO A 73 -40.91 36.23 -15.89
CA PRO A 73 -40.76 37.41 -15.03
C PRO A 73 -41.78 38.47 -15.48
N ARG A 74 -42.83 38.66 -14.68
CA ARG A 74 -43.90 39.64 -14.94
C ARG A 74 -43.48 41.08 -14.60
N SER A 75 -42.32 41.26 -13.99
CA SER A 75 -41.79 42.57 -13.63
C SER A 75 -40.29 42.66 -13.91
N PRO A 76 -39.78 43.86 -14.23
CA PRO A 76 -38.34 44.09 -14.40
C PRO A 76 -37.56 43.75 -13.12
N LEU A 77 -38.20 43.89 -11.95
CA LEU A 77 -37.66 43.52 -10.65
C LEU A 77 -37.42 42.00 -10.53
N GLY A 78 -38.37 41.18 -11.00
CA GLY A 78 -38.21 39.73 -11.00
C GLY A 78 -37.09 39.24 -11.94
N ALA A 79 -36.95 39.89 -13.10
CA ALA A 79 -35.84 39.62 -14.01
C ALA A 79 -34.48 40.01 -13.39
N ALA A 80 -34.42 41.17 -12.71
CA ALA A 80 -33.20 41.63 -12.04
C ALA A 80 -32.74 40.65 -10.94
N VAL A 81 -33.65 40.11 -10.13
CA VAL A 81 -33.31 39.13 -9.08
C VAL A 81 -32.71 37.87 -9.67
N VAL A 82 -33.25 37.34 -10.77
CA VAL A 82 -32.70 36.15 -11.44
C VAL A 82 -31.30 36.43 -12.00
N VAL A 83 -31.10 37.58 -12.64
CA VAL A 83 -29.79 37.98 -13.17
C VAL A 83 -28.76 38.08 -12.05
N VAL A 84 -29.11 38.70 -10.92
CA VAL A 84 -28.22 38.78 -9.74
C VAL A 84 -27.87 37.39 -9.22
N PHE A 85 -28.84 36.47 -9.17
CA PHE A 85 -28.62 35.10 -8.70
C PHE A 85 -27.67 34.31 -9.61
N VAL A 86 -27.82 34.46 -10.94
CA VAL A 86 -26.94 33.83 -11.93
C VAL A 86 -25.52 34.40 -11.82
N ILE A 87 -25.39 35.72 -11.68
CA ILE A 87 -24.07 36.38 -11.50
C ILE A 87 -23.42 35.93 -10.20
N ALA A 88 -24.17 35.89 -9.08
CA ALA A 88 -23.66 35.43 -7.79
C ALA A 88 -23.25 33.95 -7.85
N GLY A 89 -24.03 33.09 -8.50
CA GLY A 89 -23.70 31.69 -8.73
C GLY A 89 -22.45 31.52 -9.60
N GLY A 90 -22.32 32.32 -10.66
CA GLY A 90 -21.12 32.35 -11.52
C GLY A 90 -19.88 32.82 -10.78
N LEU A 91 -19.99 33.85 -9.94
CA LEU A 91 -18.89 34.35 -9.10
C LEU A 91 -18.49 33.33 -8.04
N ALA A 92 -19.45 32.64 -7.40
CA ALA A 92 -19.17 31.58 -6.44
C ALA A 92 -18.45 30.39 -7.12
N LEU A 93 -18.91 29.98 -8.31
CA LEU A 93 -18.26 28.93 -9.10
C LEU A 93 -16.84 29.36 -9.52
N ALA A 94 -16.67 30.58 -10.01
CA ALA A 94 -15.37 31.13 -10.38
C ALA A 94 -14.42 31.23 -9.18
N ALA A 95 -14.92 31.59 -7.99
CA ALA A 95 -14.13 31.60 -6.77
C ALA A 95 -13.70 30.18 -6.34
N ILE A 96 -14.58 29.18 -6.48
CA ILE A 96 -14.24 27.77 -6.23
C ILE A 96 -13.19 27.29 -7.23
N LEU A 97 -13.40 27.52 -8.53
CA LEU A 97 -12.44 27.16 -9.57
C LEU A 97 -11.10 27.87 -9.35
N ARG A 98 -11.12 29.15 -8.98
CA ARG A 98 -9.90 29.92 -8.65
C ARG A 98 -9.24 29.46 -7.35
N ALA A 99 -9.98 28.92 -6.39
CA ALA A 99 -9.42 28.29 -5.20
C ALA A 99 -8.82 26.90 -5.50
N LEU A 100 -9.34 26.22 -6.53
CA LEU A 100 -8.77 24.99 -7.07
C LEU A 100 -7.52 25.26 -7.92
N ASP A 101 -7.54 26.35 -8.71
CA ASP A 101 -6.45 26.82 -9.57
C ASP A 101 -5.42 27.68 -8.84
N ALA A 102 -5.71 28.14 -7.62
CA ALA A 102 -4.77 28.90 -6.82
C ALA A 102 -3.50 28.07 -6.73
N PRO A 103 -2.32 28.61 -7.10
CA PRO A 103 -1.07 27.87 -7.05
C PRO A 103 -0.87 27.47 -5.60
N ARG A 104 -1.23 26.23 -5.27
CA ARG A 104 -1.00 25.66 -3.96
C ARG A 104 0.50 25.75 -3.79
N VAL A 105 0.93 26.54 -2.82
CA VAL A 105 2.33 26.65 -2.43
C VAL A 105 2.74 25.24 -2.03
N GLN A 106 3.32 24.51 -2.96
CA GLN A 106 3.79 23.16 -2.75
C GLN A 106 4.93 23.29 -1.74
N HIS A 107 4.70 22.83 -0.52
CA HIS A 107 5.76 22.77 0.47
C HIS A 107 6.80 21.79 -0.05
N THR A 108 7.93 22.32 -0.51
CA THR A 108 9.09 21.49 -0.82
C THR A 108 9.69 21.03 0.49
N LEU A 109 9.24 19.88 0.99
CA LEU A 109 10.01 19.15 2.00
C LEU A 109 11.35 18.74 1.36
N ARG A 110 12.38 18.50 2.18
CA ARG A 110 13.61 17.84 1.70
C ARG A 110 13.23 16.42 1.27
N GLY A 111 12.77 16.28 0.03
CA GLY A 111 12.32 15.03 -0.55
C GLY A 111 13.36 13.91 -0.48
N ASP A 112 14.64 14.27 -0.34
CA ASP A 112 15.73 13.34 -0.09
C ASP A 112 15.52 12.48 1.17
N LEU A 113 14.84 12.95 2.21
CA LEU A 113 14.59 12.15 3.42
C LEU A 113 13.47 11.13 3.20
N VAL A 114 12.34 11.58 2.65
CA VAL A 114 11.18 10.72 2.36
C VAL A 114 11.53 9.69 1.28
N GLY A 115 12.24 10.11 0.23
CA GLY A 115 12.73 9.21 -0.81
C GLY A 115 13.73 8.18 -0.29
N ARG A 116 14.65 8.56 0.61
CA ARG A 116 15.55 7.60 1.27
C ARG A 116 14.79 6.63 2.16
N ALA A 117 13.80 7.09 2.92
CA ALA A 117 12.94 6.22 3.72
C ALA A 117 12.20 5.23 2.82
N ALA A 118 11.49 5.69 1.80
CA ALA A 118 10.78 4.84 0.84
C ALA A 118 11.70 3.78 0.20
N ARG A 119 12.89 4.21 -0.27
CA ARG A 119 13.91 3.28 -0.83
C ARG A 119 14.35 2.24 0.19
N ARG A 120 14.64 2.64 1.43
CA ARG A 120 15.05 1.73 2.50
C ARG A 120 13.98 0.67 2.76
N VAL A 121 12.72 1.08 2.92
CA VAL A 121 11.63 0.13 3.19
C VAL A 121 11.41 -0.80 1.99
N LEU A 122 11.42 -0.29 0.75
CA LEU A 122 11.27 -1.11 -0.45
C LEU A 122 12.43 -2.09 -0.63
N HIS A 123 13.67 -1.65 -0.40
CA HIS A 123 14.84 -2.51 -0.46
C HIS A 123 14.76 -3.64 0.57
N HIS A 124 14.45 -3.29 1.81
CA HIS A 124 14.28 -4.27 2.88
C HIS A 124 13.15 -5.27 2.58
N THR A 125 12.02 -4.79 2.06
CA THR A 125 10.89 -5.62 1.61
C THR A 125 11.30 -6.57 0.48
N ALA A 126 12.09 -6.11 -0.49
CA ALA A 126 12.62 -6.93 -1.58
C ALA A 126 13.57 -8.03 -1.07
N VAL A 127 14.41 -7.72 -0.08
CA VAL A 127 15.28 -8.70 0.59
C VAL A 127 14.46 -9.79 1.29
N LEU A 128 13.43 -9.40 2.04
CA LEU A 128 12.53 -10.34 2.71
C LEU A 128 11.78 -11.22 1.69
N ALA A 129 11.27 -10.62 0.61
CA ALA A 129 10.61 -11.35 -0.48
C ALA A 129 11.53 -12.40 -1.09
N ARG A 130 12.77 -12.02 -1.42
CA ARG A 130 13.75 -12.93 -2.00
C ARG A 130 14.14 -14.03 -1.04
N ARG A 131 14.23 -13.75 0.26
CA ARG A 131 14.47 -14.75 1.31
C ARG A 131 13.33 -15.76 1.35
N ALA A 132 12.07 -15.30 1.31
CA ALA A 132 10.88 -16.15 1.27
C ALA A 132 10.83 -17.04 0.01
N GLU A 133 11.23 -16.49 -1.15
CA GLU A 133 11.26 -17.22 -2.42
C GLU A 133 12.38 -18.27 -2.47
N ARG A 134 13.61 -17.91 -2.07
CA ARG A 134 14.78 -18.80 -2.19
C ARG A 134 14.87 -19.85 -1.09
N ARG A 135 14.42 -19.50 0.12
CA ARG A 135 14.55 -20.34 1.32
C ARG A 135 13.27 -20.26 2.16
N PRO A 136 12.13 -20.77 1.66
CA PRO A 136 10.84 -20.65 2.33
C PRO A 136 10.86 -21.21 3.76
N GLY A 137 11.56 -22.32 4.00
CA GLY A 137 11.71 -22.91 5.35
C GLY A 137 12.51 -22.06 6.35
N SER A 138 13.21 -21.01 5.89
CA SER A 138 13.94 -20.08 6.76
C SER A 138 13.14 -18.81 7.10
N PHE A 139 11.94 -18.64 6.54
CA PHE A 139 11.12 -17.45 6.75
C PHE A 139 10.38 -17.52 8.09
N ASN A 140 11.13 -17.30 9.17
CA ASN A 140 10.68 -17.47 10.55
C ASN A 140 9.85 -16.28 11.09
N GLN A 141 9.54 -16.34 12.39
CA GLN A 141 8.79 -15.29 13.10
C GLN A 141 9.47 -13.93 13.04
N HIS A 142 10.80 -13.87 13.09
CA HIS A 142 11.54 -12.61 12.99
C HIS A 142 11.33 -11.96 11.62
N ALA A 143 11.46 -12.71 10.53
CA ALA A 143 11.19 -12.22 9.18
C ALA A 143 9.73 -11.76 9.00
N THR A 144 8.79 -12.42 9.68
CA THR A 144 7.37 -12.05 9.70
C THR A 144 7.15 -10.71 10.42
N SER A 145 7.75 -10.52 11.60
CA SER A 145 7.73 -9.25 12.34
C SER A 145 8.38 -8.12 11.56
N SER A 146 9.51 -8.39 10.91
CA SER A 146 10.18 -7.44 10.01
C SER A 146 9.25 -7.01 8.85
N LEU A 147 8.51 -7.95 8.26
CA LEU A 147 7.54 -7.64 7.20
C LEU A 147 6.35 -6.82 7.72
N GLN A 148 5.86 -7.11 8.92
CA GLN A 148 4.83 -6.30 9.58
C GLN A 148 5.30 -4.86 9.82
N THR A 149 6.55 -4.68 10.25
CA THR A 149 7.15 -3.34 10.40
C THR A 149 7.21 -2.60 9.07
N CYS A 150 7.58 -3.27 7.97
CA CYS A 150 7.55 -2.66 6.64
C CYS A 150 6.13 -2.25 6.22
N LEU A 151 5.12 -3.10 6.44
CA LEU A 151 3.72 -2.77 6.14
C LEU A 151 3.19 -1.61 6.99
N HIS A 152 3.64 -1.50 8.25
CA HIS A 152 3.32 -0.35 9.08
C HIS A 152 3.94 0.92 8.50
N GLN A 153 5.19 0.88 8.06
CA GLN A 153 5.87 1.98 7.38
C GLN A 153 5.22 2.34 6.03
N PHE A 154 4.66 1.36 5.30
CA PHE A 154 3.88 1.63 4.09
C PHE A 154 2.60 2.42 4.38
N SER A 155 2.12 2.41 5.63
CA SER A 155 0.95 3.17 6.05
C SER A 155 1.30 4.58 6.54
N ASP A 156 2.58 4.93 6.66
CA ASP A 156 3.02 6.30 6.97
C ASP A 156 2.57 7.22 5.82
N PRO A 157 1.74 8.24 6.08
CA PRO A 157 1.24 9.15 5.03
C PRO A 157 2.37 9.83 4.24
N ALA A 158 3.55 10.04 4.84
CA ALA A 158 4.69 10.63 4.15
C ALA A 158 5.27 9.71 3.08
N ILE A 159 5.25 8.39 3.30
CA ILE A 159 5.87 7.38 2.43
C ILE A 159 4.83 6.72 1.52
N ALA A 160 3.62 6.50 2.01
CA ALA A 160 2.54 5.74 1.36
C ALA A 160 2.25 6.19 -0.08
N THR A 161 2.35 7.49 -0.33
CA THR A 161 2.11 8.09 -1.64
C THR A 161 3.14 7.71 -2.71
N TRP A 162 4.30 7.20 -2.30
CA TRP A 162 5.42 6.81 -3.16
C TRP A 162 5.51 5.29 -3.38
N ILE A 163 4.72 4.51 -2.64
CA ILE A 163 4.74 3.05 -2.70
C ILE A 163 3.52 2.62 -3.51
N PRO A 164 3.70 1.91 -4.65
CA PRO A 164 2.58 1.41 -5.42
C PRO A 164 1.71 0.45 -4.61
N ASP A 165 0.39 0.54 -4.80
CA ASP A 165 -0.57 -0.34 -4.13
C ASP A 165 -0.27 -1.83 -4.40
N ASP A 166 0.16 -2.21 -5.61
CA ASP A 166 0.56 -3.59 -5.93
C ASP A 166 1.70 -4.11 -5.03
N VAL A 167 2.69 -3.28 -4.67
CA VAL A 167 3.77 -3.67 -3.75
C VAL A 167 3.22 -3.93 -2.36
N ARG A 168 2.31 -3.06 -1.89
CA ARG A 168 1.63 -3.24 -0.61
C ARG A 168 0.80 -4.52 -0.60
N GLY A 169 -0.02 -4.74 -1.64
CA GLY A 169 -0.87 -5.92 -1.75
C GLY A 169 -0.06 -7.24 -1.79
N ARG A 170 1.08 -7.25 -2.49
CA ARG A 170 1.99 -8.41 -2.49
C ARG A 170 2.64 -8.64 -1.12
N ALA A 171 2.99 -7.57 -0.40
CA ALA A 171 3.55 -7.69 0.95
C ALA A 171 2.50 -8.20 1.96
N GLU A 172 1.25 -7.74 1.86
CA GLU A 172 0.12 -8.25 2.68
C GLU A 172 -0.16 -9.73 2.36
N LEU A 173 -0.13 -10.12 1.09
CA LEU A 173 -0.27 -11.53 0.68
C LEU A 173 0.86 -12.41 1.21
N LEU A 174 2.11 -11.95 1.11
CA LEU A 174 3.26 -12.66 1.65
C LEU A 174 3.13 -12.83 3.17
N LEU A 175 2.71 -11.78 3.89
CA LEU A 175 2.53 -11.83 5.33
C LEU A 175 1.46 -12.85 5.73
N ALA A 176 0.30 -12.84 5.06
CA ALA A 176 -0.77 -13.79 5.33
C ALA A 176 -0.30 -15.25 5.20
N ARG A 177 0.42 -15.55 4.10
CA ARG A 177 0.96 -16.89 3.84
C ARG A 177 2.07 -17.28 4.80
N ALA A 178 2.94 -16.34 5.16
CA ALA A 178 4.01 -16.57 6.14
C ALA A 178 3.44 -16.86 7.54
N LEU A 179 2.40 -16.12 7.98
CA LEU A 179 1.72 -16.37 9.26
C LEU A 179 1.10 -17.78 9.29
N ALA A 180 0.38 -18.17 8.24
CA ALA A 180 -0.18 -19.51 8.12
C ALA A 180 0.91 -20.60 8.15
N THR A 181 2.01 -20.39 7.42
CA THR A 181 3.13 -21.34 7.35
C THR A 181 3.82 -21.49 8.70
N ASN A 182 4.10 -20.38 9.40
CA ASN A 182 4.80 -20.39 10.68
C ASN A 182 3.98 -20.96 11.83
N ALA A 183 2.65 -20.80 11.79
CA ALA A 183 1.75 -21.39 12.78
C ALA A 183 1.47 -22.88 12.56
N GLY A 184 1.79 -23.42 11.38
CA GLY A 184 1.62 -24.83 11.05
C GLY A 184 0.15 -25.25 10.93
N PRO A 185 -0.14 -26.56 10.78
CA PRO A 185 -1.45 -27.06 10.31
C PRO A 185 -2.65 -26.72 11.22
N HIS A 186 -2.41 -26.29 12.46
CA HIS A 186 -3.44 -25.97 13.44
C HIS A 186 -3.91 -24.50 13.38
N TRP A 187 -3.26 -23.65 12.58
CA TRP A 187 -3.54 -22.21 12.53
C TRP A 187 -5.01 -21.90 12.23
N ALA A 188 -5.66 -22.71 11.39
CA ALA A 188 -7.05 -22.51 11.01
C ALA A 188 -8.06 -22.72 12.16
N GLN A 189 -7.64 -23.38 13.25
CA GLN A 189 -8.45 -23.61 14.45
C GLN A 189 -8.37 -22.43 15.43
N ASP A 190 -7.32 -21.62 15.36
CA ASP A 190 -7.20 -20.40 16.15
C ASP A 190 -8.03 -19.29 15.49
N PRO A 191 -9.17 -18.88 16.08
CA PRO A 191 -10.03 -17.87 15.49
C PRO A 191 -9.34 -16.51 15.36
N SER A 192 -8.39 -16.19 16.25
CA SER A 192 -7.70 -14.91 16.28
C SER A 192 -6.69 -14.83 15.13
N LEU A 193 -5.88 -15.88 14.98
CA LEU A 193 -4.92 -15.98 13.88
C LEU A 193 -5.62 -16.10 12.52
N ARG A 194 -6.72 -16.86 12.46
CA ARG A 194 -7.54 -16.95 11.25
C ARG A 194 -8.12 -15.60 10.85
N ALA A 195 -8.67 -14.83 11.79
CA ALA A 195 -9.18 -13.48 11.52
C ALA A 195 -8.07 -12.54 11.02
N LEU A 196 -6.87 -12.61 11.60
CA LEU A 196 -5.71 -11.83 11.18
C LEU A 196 -5.29 -12.16 9.73
N ILE A 197 -5.21 -13.45 9.40
CA ILE A 197 -4.86 -13.91 8.05
C ILE A 197 -5.93 -13.48 7.04
N LEU A 198 -7.22 -13.61 7.38
CA LEU A 198 -8.32 -13.13 6.55
C LEU A 198 -8.22 -11.63 6.27
N ALA A 199 -7.98 -10.82 7.30
CA ALA A 199 -7.83 -9.37 7.15
C ALA A 199 -6.69 -9.00 6.20
N HIS A 200 -5.55 -9.69 6.29
CA HIS A 200 -4.43 -9.48 5.36
C HIS A 200 -4.73 -9.94 3.93
N LEU A 201 -5.45 -11.04 3.75
CA LEU A 201 -5.85 -11.50 2.41
C LEU A 201 -6.88 -10.57 1.76
N GLU A 202 -7.82 -10.03 2.53
CA GLU A 202 -8.78 -9.02 2.07
C GLU A 202 -8.08 -7.72 1.66
N ALA A 203 -7.15 -7.24 2.49
CA ALA A 203 -6.34 -6.07 2.17
C ALA A 203 -5.49 -6.31 0.91
N ALA A 204 -4.86 -7.48 0.79
CA ALA A 204 -4.10 -7.87 -0.40
C ALA A 204 -4.97 -7.87 -1.65
N ALA A 205 -6.18 -8.46 -1.59
CA ALA A 205 -7.12 -8.48 -2.70
C ALA A 205 -7.60 -7.07 -3.12
N ALA A 206 -7.60 -6.09 -2.20
CA ALA A 206 -7.96 -4.71 -2.50
C ALA A 206 -6.81 -3.91 -3.14
N HIS A 207 -5.56 -4.26 -2.86
CA HIS A 207 -4.38 -3.52 -3.32
C HIS A 207 -3.65 -4.14 -4.52
N LEU A 208 -3.85 -5.44 -4.79
CA LEU A 208 -3.20 -6.13 -5.91
C LEU A 208 -3.80 -5.74 -7.26
N ASP A 209 -2.93 -5.54 -8.27
CA ASP A 209 -3.35 -5.39 -9.67
C ASP A 209 -4.06 -6.65 -10.19
N HIS A 210 -3.60 -7.81 -9.71
CA HIS A 210 -4.15 -9.14 -10.00
C HIS A 210 -4.62 -9.77 -8.68
N PRO A 211 -5.91 -9.65 -8.32
CA PRO A 211 -6.42 -10.08 -7.02
C PRO A 211 -6.66 -11.60 -6.92
N GLU A 212 -6.60 -12.34 -8.03
CA GLU A 212 -6.87 -13.78 -8.11
C GLU A 212 -6.12 -14.65 -7.08
N PRO A 213 -4.81 -14.47 -6.80
CA PRO A 213 -4.11 -15.27 -5.81
C PRO A 213 -4.63 -15.06 -4.38
N ALA A 214 -4.95 -13.83 -4.00
CA ALA A 214 -5.52 -13.54 -2.68
C ALA A 214 -6.97 -14.05 -2.59
N GLN A 215 -7.76 -13.88 -3.65
CA GLN A 215 -9.12 -14.42 -3.71
C GLN A 215 -9.16 -15.94 -3.68
N ALA A 216 -8.19 -16.62 -4.32
CA ALA A 216 -8.07 -18.07 -4.28
C ALA A 216 -7.81 -18.55 -2.84
N ASP A 217 -6.92 -17.87 -2.11
CA ASP A 217 -6.65 -18.17 -0.70
C ASP A 217 -7.87 -17.88 0.19
N LEU A 218 -8.57 -16.76 -0.02
CA LEU A 218 -9.83 -16.45 0.70
C LEU A 218 -10.91 -17.51 0.49
N ARG A 219 -11.11 -17.98 -0.74
CA ARG A 219 -12.10 -19.03 -1.05
C ARG A 219 -11.78 -20.36 -0.37
N ARG A 220 -10.51 -20.67 -0.10
CA ARG A 220 -10.12 -21.86 0.68
C ARG A 220 -10.48 -21.74 2.16
N LEU A 221 -10.59 -20.51 2.67
CA LEU A 221 -10.83 -20.23 4.08
C LEU A 221 -12.29 -19.96 4.42
N LEU A 222 -13.07 -19.49 3.45
CA LEU A 222 -14.50 -19.31 3.60
C LEU A 222 -15.21 -20.66 3.48
N PRO A 223 -16.14 -20.99 4.39
CA PRO A 223 -16.97 -22.17 4.20
C PRO A 223 -17.74 -22.05 2.88
N PRO A 224 -18.03 -23.16 2.18
CA PRO A 224 -18.85 -23.12 0.99
C PRO A 224 -20.20 -22.47 1.33
N PRO A 225 -20.78 -21.68 0.40
CA PRO A 225 -22.00 -20.90 0.66
C PRO A 225 -23.19 -21.76 1.10
N ASP A 226 -23.15 -23.09 0.87
CA ASP A 226 -24.19 -24.04 1.24
C ASP A 226 -24.02 -24.64 2.65
N SER A 227 -22.99 -24.25 3.41
CA SER A 227 -22.87 -24.59 4.83
C SER A 227 -23.64 -23.59 5.69
N GLU A 228 -24.96 -23.74 5.71
CA GLU A 228 -25.83 -23.13 6.71
C GLU A 228 -25.48 -23.69 8.11
N LEU A 229 -24.52 -23.07 8.78
CA LEU A 229 -24.39 -23.19 10.23
C LEU A 229 -25.46 -22.29 10.87
N PRO A 230 -26.14 -22.74 11.94
CA PRO A 230 -27.15 -21.95 12.62
C PRO A 230 -26.52 -20.65 13.13
N ALA A 231 -27.11 -19.53 12.74
CA ALA A 231 -26.67 -18.19 13.09
C ALA A 231 -26.51 -18.04 14.61
N SER A 232 -25.27 -18.01 15.08
CA SER A 232 -24.96 -17.61 16.45
C SER A 232 -25.11 -16.08 16.55
N PRO A 233 -25.82 -15.55 17.55
CA PRO A 233 -26.07 -14.12 17.66
C PRO A 233 -24.76 -13.35 17.89
N VAL A 234 -24.49 -12.38 17.03
CA VAL A 234 -23.34 -11.48 17.07
C VAL A 234 -23.41 -10.58 18.33
N PRO A 235 -22.46 -10.65 19.27
CA PRO A 235 -22.32 -9.61 20.28
C PRO A 235 -21.66 -8.35 19.68
N ALA A 236 -22.14 -7.19 20.11
CA ALA A 236 -21.71 -5.87 19.66
C ALA A 236 -20.20 -5.60 19.87
N PRO A 237 -19.58 -4.72 19.05
CA PRO A 237 -18.14 -4.48 19.10
C PRO A 237 -17.72 -3.79 20.42
N ALA A 238 -16.94 -4.49 21.24
CA ALA A 238 -16.17 -3.87 22.30
C ALA A 238 -14.94 -3.18 21.68
N ALA A 239 -14.80 -1.88 21.96
CA ALA A 239 -13.66 -1.08 21.54
C ALA A 239 -12.34 -1.69 22.04
N LEU A 240 -11.53 -2.19 21.11
CA LEU A 240 -10.15 -2.58 21.36
C LEU A 240 -9.31 -1.32 21.55
N THR A 241 -9.08 -0.95 22.80
CA THR A 241 -8.10 0.05 23.19
C THR A 241 -6.71 -0.46 22.84
N ALA A 242 -6.03 0.21 21.91
CA ALA A 242 -4.67 -0.12 21.50
C ALA A 242 -3.72 -0.04 22.69
N ARG A 243 -3.12 -1.17 23.06
CA ARG A 243 -1.99 -1.21 23.98
C ARG A 243 -0.72 -1.03 23.15
N GLN A 244 -0.13 0.15 23.26
CA GLN A 244 1.13 0.51 22.64
C GLN A 244 2.25 -0.36 23.22
N PRO A 245 2.99 -1.14 22.41
CA PRO A 245 4.19 -1.83 22.88
C PRO A 245 5.31 -0.80 23.17
N PRO A 246 6.23 -1.10 24.10
CA PRO A 246 7.35 -0.23 24.41
C PRO A 246 8.29 -0.08 23.19
N ASP A 247 8.77 1.15 22.99
CA ASP A 247 9.79 1.54 22.01
C ASP A 247 11.15 0.88 22.33
N ASP A 248 11.39 -0.31 21.79
CA ASP A 248 12.72 -0.95 21.73
C ASP A 248 13.30 -0.88 20.29
N THR A 249 13.06 0.25 19.60
CA THR A 249 13.53 0.48 18.21
C THR A 249 15.04 0.66 18.10
N ALA A 250 15.71 1.11 19.17
CA ALA A 250 17.16 1.36 19.16
C ALA A 250 18.01 0.08 19.08
N ALA A 251 17.58 -1.03 19.70
CA ALA A 251 18.36 -2.27 19.70
C ALA A 251 18.24 -3.08 18.40
N ALA A 252 17.10 -2.95 17.69
CA ALA A 252 16.90 -3.61 16.39
C ALA A 252 17.65 -2.88 15.25
N GLU A 253 17.82 -1.56 15.33
CA GLU A 253 18.61 -0.79 14.37
C GLU A 253 20.11 -1.11 14.44
N GLU A 254 20.65 -1.39 15.64
CA GLU A 254 22.07 -1.72 15.82
C GLU A 254 22.43 -3.11 15.26
N ALA A 255 21.52 -4.09 15.37
CA ALA A 255 21.71 -5.43 14.83
C ALA A 255 21.62 -5.48 13.29
N ALA A 256 20.69 -4.70 12.70
CA ALA A 256 20.55 -4.63 11.24
C ALA A 256 21.72 -3.88 10.57
N ALA A 257 22.26 -2.83 11.23
CA ALA A 257 23.43 -2.12 10.76
C ALA A 257 24.71 -3.00 10.77
N ALA A 258 24.82 -3.93 11.74
CA ALA A 258 25.95 -4.87 11.80
C ALA A 258 25.91 -5.91 10.66
N GLU A 259 24.72 -6.38 10.27
CA GLU A 259 24.56 -7.35 9.16
C GLU A 259 24.80 -6.68 7.79
N GLU A 260 24.43 -5.40 7.63
CA GLU A 260 24.71 -4.61 6.41
C GLU A 260 26.21 -4.27 6.26
N ALA A 261 26.90 -3.97 7.37
CA ALA A 261 28.35 -3.77 7.37
C ALA A 261 29.11 -5.05 6.95
N ALA A 262 28.71 -6.22 7.47
CA ALA A 262 29.32 -7.50 7.13
C ALA A 262 29.12 -7.87 5.64
N ALA A 263 27.94 -7.61 5.07
CA ALA A 263 27.67 -7.88 3.66
C ALA A 263 28.45 -6.95 2.70
N THR A 264 28.76 -5.72 3.14
CA THR A 264 29.52 -4.75 2.34
C THR A 264 31.02 -5.07 2.36
N GLU A 265 31.53 -5.55 3.49
CA GLU A 265 32.94 -5.96 3.65
C GLU A 265 33.26 -7.25 2.88
N GLU A 266 32.34 -8.21 2.84
CA GLU A 266 32.49 -9.44 2.05
C GLU A 266 32.51 -9.15 0.53
N ALA A 267 31.70 -8.19 0.06
CA ALA A 267 31.67 -7.74 -1.33
C ALA A 267 32.96 -7.02 -1.75
N ALA A 268 33.52 -6.17 -0.87
CA ALA A 268 34.79 -5.49 -1.12
C ALA A 268 35.96 -6.48 -1.18
N ALA A 269 35.99 -7.47 -0.28
CA ALA A 269 37.02 -8.51 -0.27
C ALA A 269 36.97 -9.41 -1.52
N THR A 270 35.78 -9.63 -2.11
CA THR A 270 35.66 -10.40 -3.36
C THR A 270 36.15 -9.60 -4.57
N GLU A 271 35.97 -8.27 -4.58
CA GLU A 271 36.41 -7.41 -5.69
C GLU A 271 37.95 -7.25 -5.71
N GLU A 272 38.58 -7.15 -4.54
CA GLU A 272 40.04 -7.11 -4.41
C GLU A 272 40.70 -8.45 -4.81
N ALA A 273 40.12 -9.58 -4.41
CA ALA A 273 40.58 -10.91 -4.85
C ALA A 273 40.43 -11.12 -6.37
N LEU A 274 39.39 -10.56 -6.99
CA LEU A 274 39.19 -10.63 -8.43
C LEU A 274 40.21 -9.75 -9.19
N ALA A 275 40.54 -8.58 -8.64
CA ALA A 275 41.53 -7.66 -9.20
C ALA A 275 42.95 -8.25 -9.16
N GLU A 276 43.30 -8.99 -8.10
CA GLU A 276 44.62 -9.63 -7.97
C GLU A 276 44.78 -10.87 -8.87
N SER A 277 43.66 -11.50 -9.27
CA SER A 277 43.67 -12.68 -10.16
C SER A 277 43.81 -12.37 -11.66
N ASN A 278 43.72 -11.10 -12.06
CA ASN A 278 43.90 -10.67 -13.44
C ASN A 278 45.31 -10.12 -13.65
N PRO A 279 46.29 -10.94 -14.09
CA PRO A 279 47.61 -10.43 -14.42
C PRO A 279 47.50 -9.39 -15.54
N PRO A 280 48.26 -8.28 -15.48
CA PRO A 280 48.27 -7.27 -16.52
C PRO A 280 48.60 -7.95 -17.84
N THR A 281 47.70 -7.81 -18.81
CA THR A 281 47.90 -8.35 -20.15
C THR A 281 49.01 -7.55 -20.81
N ASP A 282 50.22 -8.11 -20.82
CA ASP A 282 51.35 -7.50 -21.51
C ASP A 282 50.99 -7.28 -22.98
N HIS A 283 50.88 -6.01 -23.35
CA HIS A 283 50.67 -5.59 -24.72
C HIS A 283 51.86 -6.01 -25.57
N VAL A 284 51.69 -7.10 -26.32
CA VAL A 284 52.64 -7.55 -27.34
C VAL A 284 52.75 -6.44 -28.41
N PRO A 285 53.91 -5.82 -28.60
CA PRO A 285 54.07 -4.82 -29.65
C PRO A 285 54.04 -5.53 -31.01
N LEU A 286 53.04 -5.19 -31.81
CA LEU A 286 52.96 -5.54 -33.23
C LEU A 286 54.17 -4.94 -33.96
N ARG A 287 55.19 -5.77 -34.24
CA ARG A 287 56.25 -5.43 -35.18
C ARG A 287 55.68 -5.45 -36.60
N ARG A 288 55.79 -4.32 -37.30
CA ARG A 288 55.70 -4.21 -38.77
C ARG A 288 57.03 -4.56 -39.40
#